data_AF-A0A1A9VWP2-F1
#
_entry.id   AF-A0A1A9VWP2-F1
#
_cell.length_a   1.000
_cell.length_b   1.000
_cell.length_c   1.000
_cell.angle_alpha   90.00
_cell.angle_beta   90.00
_cell.angle_gamma   90.00
#
_symmetry.space_group_name_H-M   'P 1'
#
loop_
_entity.id
_entity.type
_entity.pdbx_description
1 polymer ?
#
loop_
_entity_poly.entity_id
_entity_poly.type
_entity_poly.pdbx_seq_one_letter_code
_entity_poly.pdbx_strand_id
1 'polypeptide(L)'
;MRWFKIYSWLVPWIFITVYAVARYFHPTDNAHCWMDESLLLWIFSVPITISLMASLFFLINVLRVIVRKLHPQSSQPAPLAIRKALRATIILVPLFGLQHFLLPYRPDAGTPLERFYQLLSVALISSQGFVVSFLFCFANHDVTFAVRTLLNRLVPGLVSPPPPSSNTGQLATTTPSRELGV
;
A
#
# COMPACT_ATOMS: atom_id res chain seq x y z
N MET A 1 16.96 -0.01 13.55
CA MET A 1 15.58 -0.55 13.65
C MET A 1 14.82 -0.02 14.88
N ARG A 2 15.33 -0.17 16.12
CA ARG A 2 14.61 0.28 17.34
C ARG A 2 14.32 1.79 17.39
N TRP A 3 15.30 2.61 16.99
CA TRP A 3 15.15 4.07 16.92
C TRP A 3 13.97 4.52 16.04
N PHE A 4 13.78 3.92 14.86
CA PHE A 4 12.65 4.26 13.98
C PHE A 4 11.30 4.01 14.63
N LYS A 5 11.15 2.90 15.36
CA LYS A 5 9.90 2.62 16.09
C LYS A 5 9.63 3.69 17.14
N ILE A 6 10.64 4.07 17.92
CA ILE A 6 10.48 5.09 18.96
C ILE A 6 10.06 6.42 18.32
N TYR A 7 10.71 6.85 17.24
CA TYR A 7 10.35 8.07 16.53
C TYR A 7 8.94 8.03 15.93
N SER A 8 8.52 6.91 15.32
CA SER A 8 7.18 6.79 14.73
C SER A 8 6.05 6.86 15.74
N TRP A 9 6.28 6.41 16.98
CA TRP A 9 5.26 6.43 18.04
C TRP A 9 5.29 7.74 18.84
N LEU A 10 6.48 8.31 19.06
CA LEU A 10 6.65 9.53 19.84
C LEU A 10 6.09 10.75 19.11
N VAL A 11 6.32 10.85 17.80
CA VAL A 11 5.90 12.01 17.00
C VAL A 11 4.37 12.24 17.06
N PRO A 12 3.51 11.24 16.79
CA PRO A 12 2.06 11.38 16.97
C PRO A 12 1.68 11.78 18.39
N TRP A 13 2.34 11.22 19.39
CA TRP A 13 2.05 11.49 20.80
C TRP A 13 2.33 12.95 21.16
N ILE A 14 3.42 13.53 20.64
CA ILE A 14 3.75 14.95 20.81
C ILE A 14 2.67 15.83 20.16
N PHE A 15 2.26 15.55 18.92
CA PHE A 15 1.22 16.36 18.26
C PHE A 15 -0.12 16.27 18.99
N ILE A 16 -0.52 15.07 19.42
CA ILE A 16 -1.76 14.85 20.18
C ILE A 16 -1.74 15.60 21.51
N THR A 17 -0.64 15.54 22.25
CA THR A 17 -0.50 16.23 23.54
C THR A 17 -0.52 17.75 23.40
N VAL A 18 0.17 18.31 22.40
CA VAL A 18 0.14 19.76 22.11
C VAL A 18 -1.29 20.22 21.79
N TYR A 19 -2.02 19.48 20.96
CA TYR A 19 -3.43 19.79 20.67
C TYR A 19 -4.32 19.68 21.91
N ALA A 20 -4.19 18.61 22.69
CA ALA A 20 -4.98 18.40 23.90
C ALA A 20 -4.76 19.53 24.92
N VAL A 21 -3.52 19.97 25.10
CA VAL A 21 -3.15 21.08 25.97
C VAL A 21 -3.70 22.41 25.43
N ALA A 22 -3.54 22.69 24.13
CA ALA A 22 -4.08 23.89 23.51
C ALA A 22 -5.62 23.95 23.67
N ARG A 23 -6.31 22.83 23.48
CA ARG A 23 -7.77 22.73 23.65
C ARG A 23 -8.20 22.89 25.11
N TYR A 24 -7.42 22.37 26.05
CA TYR A 24 -7.67 22.54 27.48
C TYR A 24 -7.67 24.01 27.90
N PHE A 25 -6.77 24.82 27.35
CA PHE A 25 -6.69 26.27 27.63
C PHE A 25 -7.73 27.12 26.90
N HIS A 26 -8.48 26.55 25.93
CA HIS A 26 -9.58 27.23 25.22
C HIS A 26 -10.95 26.61 25.58
N PRO A 27 -11.49 26.89 26.79
CA PRO A 27 -12.68 26.22 27.31
C PRO A 27 -13.99 26.57 26.60
N THR A 28 -14.03 27.66 25.81
CA THR A 28 -15.21 28.06 25.01
C THR A 28 -15.58 27.03 23.95
N ASP A 29 -14.63 26.19 23.52
CA ASP A 29 -14.87 25.18 22.49
C ASP A 29 -15.05 23.74 23.05
N ASN A 30 -15.15 23.59 24.38
CA ASN A 30 -15.42 22.31 25.04
C ASN A 30 -16.93 22.02 25.19
N ALA A 31 -17.80 22.89 24.67
CA ALA A 31 -19.25 22.70 24.71
C ALA A 31 -19.76 21.59 23.76
N HIS A 32 -18.97 21.24 22.75
CA HIS A 32 -19.27 20.16 21.80
C HIS A 32 -18.21 19.06 21.80
N CYS A 33 -18.49 17.96 21.08
CA CYS A 33 -17.54 16.86 20.93
C CYS A 33 -16.22 17.39 20.34
N TRP A 34 -15.08 16.81 20.74
CA TRP A 34 -13.75 17.20 20.25
C TRP A 34 -13.52 16.94 18.74
N MET A 35 -14.59 16.59 18.01
CA MET A 35 -14.68 16.50 16.56
C MET A 35 -15.26 17.75 15.90
N ASP A 36 -15.72 18.74 16.67
CA ASP A 36 -16.30 19.95 16.09
C ASP A 36 -15.25 20.89 15.48
N GLU A 37 -15.64 21.48 14.35
CA GLU A 37 -14.82 22.35 13.52
C GLU A 37 -14.22 23.49 14.34
N SER A 38 -12.90 23.47 14.46
CA SER A 38 -12.14 24.53 15.09
C SER A 38 -10.87 24.81 14.30
N LEU A 39 -10.40 26.06 14.36
CA LEU A 39 -9.09 26.45 13.81
C LEU A 39 -7.94 25.58 14.35
N LEU A 40 -8.12 24.89 15.47
CA LEU A 40 -7.13 23.95 16.02
C LEU A 40 -6.97 22.69 15.14
N LEU A 41 -7.95 22.26 14.35
CA LEU A 41 -7.80 21.13 13.42
C LEU A 41 -6.74 21.43 12.34
N TRP A 42 -6.52 22.72 12.04
CA TRP A 42 -5.49 23.15 11.11
C TRP A 42 -4.07 22.81 11.59
N ILE A 43 -3.87 22.73 12.92
CA ILE A 43 -2.59 22.33 13.53
C ILE A 43 -2.20 20.90 13.15
N PHE A 44 -3.17 20.00 12.96
CA PHE A 44 -2.90 18.65 12.46
C PHE A 44 -2.91 18.58 10.94
N SER A 45 -3.83 19.30 10.30
CA SER A 45 -4.01 19.25 8.86
C SER A 45 -2.75 19.69 8.10
N VAL A 46 -2.07 20.74 8.58
CA VAL A 46 -0.83 21.26 7.97
C VAL A 46 0.31 20.23 7.95
N PRO A 47 0.77 19.67 9.08
CA PRO A 47 1.86 18.69 9.09
C PRO A 47 1.49 17.42 8.31
N ILE A 48 0.23 17.00 8.34
CA ILE A 48 -0.26 15.86 7.53
C ILE A 48 -0.12 16.18 6.04
N THR A 49 -0.58 17.36 5.61
CA THR A 49 -0.50 17.79 4.19
C THR A 49 0.95 17.91 3.72
N ILE A 50 1.83 18.49 4.54
CA ILE A 50 3.27 18.60 4.23
C ILE A 50 3.89 17.20 4.10
N SER A 51 3.60 16.29 5.02
CA SER A 51 4.07 14.90 4.96
C SER A 51 3.59 14.18 3.70
N LEU A 52 2.36 14.43 3.29
CA LEU A 52 1.79 13.85 2.08
C LEU A 52 2.43 14.40 0.81
N MET A 53 2.67 15.72 0.75
CA MET A 53 3.39 16.37 -0.35
C MET A 53 4.83 15.86 -0.48
N ALA A 54 5.53 15.73 0.64
CA ALA A 54 6.88 15.17 0.67
C ALA A 54 6.89 13.70 0.18
N SER A 55 5.89 12.92 0.60
CA SER A 55 5.71 11.53 0.16
C SER A 55 5.42 11.43 -1.34
N LEU A 56 4.62 12.35 -1.89
CA LEU A 56 4.36 12.44 -3.33
C LEU A 56 5.63 12.79 -4.12
N PHE A 57 6.40 13.79 -3.65
CA PHE A 57 7.65 14.17 -4.28
C PHE A 57 8.65 13.01 -4.28
N PHE A 58 8.78 12.30 -3.15
CA PHE A 58 9.61 11.10 -3.07
C PHE A 58 9.15 10.01 -4.03
N LEU A 59 7.83 9.75 -4.09
CA LEU A 59 7.26 8.79 -5.02
C LEU A 59 7.58 9.12 -6.48
N ILE A 60 7.41 10.38 -6.88
CA ILE A 60 7.73 10.85 -8.24
C ILE A 60 9.22 10.69 -8.54
N ASN A 61 10.10 11.01 -7.59
CA ASN A 61 11.55 10.86 -7.78
C ASN A 61 11.96 9.39 -7.93
N VAL A 62 11.45 8.52 -7.06
CA VAL A 62 11.68 7.08 -7.14
C VAL A 62 11.14 6.53 -8.46
N LEU A 63 9.92 6.90 -8.85
CA LEU A 63 9.33 6.52 -10.13
C LEU A 63 10.18 6.98 -11.32
N ARG A 64 10.65 8.23 -11.30
CA ARG A 64 11.52 8.79 -12.34
C ARG A 64 12.81 7.99 -12.46
N VAL A 65 13.44 7.63 -11.34
CA VAL A 65 14.66 6.80 -11.33
C VAL A 65 14.36 5.39 -11.83
N ILE A 66 13.28 4.75 -11.36
CA ILE A 66 12.89 3.40 -11.78
C ILE A 66 12.62 3.36 -13.29
N VAL A 67 11.82 4.29 -13.81
CA VAL A 67 11.51 4.39 -15.24
C VAL A 67 12.78 4.63 -16.06
N ARG A 68 13.65 5.53 -15.60
CA ARG A 68 14.94 5.82 -16.26
C ARG A 68 15.93 4.67 -16.22
N LYS A 69 15.89 3.80 -15.21
CA LYS A 69 16.75 2.61 -15.11
C LYS A 69 16.17 1.43 -15.89
N LEU A 70 14.86 1.39 -16.07
CA LEU A 70 14.16 0.33 -16.78
C LEU A 70 14.13 0.56 -18.31
N HIS A 71 14.14 1.81 -18.76
CA HIS A 71 14.14 2.18 -20.18
C HIS A 71 15.42 1.79 -20.97
N PRO A 72 16.66 1.89 -20.41
CA PRO A 72 17.89 1.58 -21.16
C PRO A 72 18.28 0.10 -21.14
N GLN A 73 17.74 -0.71 -20.22
CA GLN A 73 18.21 -2.09 -19.96
C GLN A 73 17.24 -3.17 -20.50
N SER A 74 16.16 -2.78 -21.16
CA SER A 74 15.06 -3.66 -21.54
C SER A 74 15.08 -3.99 -23.04
N SER A 75 15.48 -5.21 -23.39
CA SER A 75 15.14 -5.87 -24.66
C SER A 75 13.67 -6.34 -24.71
N GLN A 76 12.89 -6.11 -23.63
CA GLN A 76 11.45 -6.35 -23.59
C GLN A 76 10.69 -5.19 -24.24
N PRO A 77 9.49 -5.44 -24.83
CA PRO A 77 8.68 -4.36 -25.39
C PRO A 77 8.40 -3.30 -24.31
N ALA A 78 8.75 -2.05 -24.60
CA ALA A 78 8.50 -0.86 -23.77
C ALA A 78 7.21 -0.87 -22.92
N PRO A 79 6.04 -1.35 -23.42
CA PRO A 79 4.82 -1.47 -22.61
C PRO A 79 4.92 -2.38 -21.38
N LEU A 80 5.74 -3.44 -21.37
CA LEU A 80 5.77 -4.41 -20.26
C LEU A 80 6.52 -3.86 -19.04
N ALA A 81 7.64 -3.17 -19.29
CA ALA A 81 8.41 -2.45 -18.29
C ALA A 81 7.56 -1.38 -17.59
N ILE A 82 6.86 -0.56 -18.39
CA ILE A 82 5.96 0.48 -17.90
C ILE A 82 4.83 -0.11 -17.06
N ARG A 83 4.25 -1.25 -17.46
CA ARG A 83 3.23 -1.96 -16.67
C ARG A 83 3.74 -2.43 -15.30
N LYS A 84 4.97 -2.93 -15.21
CA LYS A 84 5.56 -3.33 -13.93
C LYS A 84 5.78 -2.14 -13.00
N ALA A 85 6.29 -1.02 -13.54
CA ALA A 85 6.48 0.21 -12.78
C ALA A 85 5.14 0.82 -12.32
N LEU A 86 4.13 0.84 -13.20
CA LEU A 86 2.77 1.26 -12.87
C LEU A 86 2.18 0.39 -11.77
N ARG A 87 2.32 -0.94 -11.85
CA ARG A 87 1.85 -1.85 -10.80
C ARG A 87 2.48 -1.55 -9.45
N ALA A 88 3.80 -1.33 -9.39
CA ALA A 88 4.47 -0.95 -8.15
C ALA A 88 3.97 0.41 -7.62
N THR A 89 3.76 1.38 -8.51
CA THR A 89 3.26 2.72 -8.15
C THR A 89 1.83 2.65 -7.60
N ILE A 90 0.96 1.86 -8.23
CA ILE A 90 -0.43 1.62 -7.77
C ILE A 90 -0.46 1.04 -6.35
N ILE A 91 0.55 0.25 -5.96
CA ILE A 91 0.67 -0.30 -4.59
C ILE A 91 1.19 0.76 -3.61
N LEU A 92 2.13 1.61 -4.04
CA LEU A 92 2.70 2.67 -3.20
C LEU A 92 1.69 3.78 -2.88
N VAL A 93 0.80 4.13 -3.81
CA VAL A 93 -0.22 5.18 -3.63
C VAL A 93 -1.09 4.97 -2.38
N PRO A 94 -1.79 3.83 -2.19
CA PRO A 94 -2.61 3.58 -1.01
C PRO A 94 -1.80 3.38 0.27
N LEU A 95 -0.56 2.89 0.15
CA LEU A 95 0.36 2.74 1.28
C LEU A 95 0.76 4.10 1.86
N PHE A 96 1.13 5.05 1.00
CA PHE A 96 1.48 6.41 1.41
C PHE A 96 0.25 7.30 1.70
N GLY A 97 -0.96 6.80 1.42
CA GLY A 97 -2.20 7.51 1.69
C GLY A 97 -2.45 8.70 0.76
N LEU A 98 -1.84 8.74 -0.42
CA LEU A 98 -1.94 9.86 -1.38
C LEU A 98 -3.38 10.19 -1.79
N GLN A 99 -4.28 9.21 -1.74
CA GLN A 99 -5.71 9.42 -1.98
C GLN A 99 -6.38 10.35 -0.95
N HIS A 100 -5.76 10.57 0.21
CA HIS A 100 -6.26 11.47 1.25
C HIS A 100 -5.83 12.93 1.03
N PHE A 101 -5.13 13.26 -0.05
CA PHE A 101 -4.66 14.63 -0.33
C PHE A 101 -5.77 15.66 -0.44
N LEU A 102 -6.98 15.22 -0.81
CA LEU A 102 -8.15 16.11 -0.91
C LEU A 102 -8.84 16.36 0.43
N LEU A 103 -8.54 15.59 1.49
CA LEU A 103 -9.22 15.68 2.78
C LEU A 103 -8.92 16.95 3.60
N PRO A 104 -7.75 17.58 3.50
CA PRO A 104 -7.52 18.88 4.11
C PRO A 104 -8.37 20.00 3.51
N TYR A 105 -8.81 19.86 2.26
CA TYR A 105 -9.54 20.90 1.52
C TYR A 105 -11.05 20.67 1.66
N ARG A 106 -11.57 20.92 2.87
CA ARG A 106 -13.02 20.85 3.14
C ARG A 106 -13.73 22.06 2.51
N PRO A 107 -14.79 21.86 1.69
CA PRO A 107 -15.58 22.96 1.13
C PRO A 107 -16.48 23.60 2.19
N ASP A 108 -16.86 24.87 1.96
CA ASP A 108 -17.73 25.64 2.85
C ASP A 108 -19.10 24.96 3.08
N ALA A 109 -19.60 25.13 4.31
CA ALA A 109 -20.82 24.48 4.79
C ALA A 109 -22.06 24.88 3.99
N GLY A 110 -22.92 23.91 3.68
CA GLY A 110 -24.21 24.14 3.01
C GLY A 110 -24.19 24.03 1.47
N THR A 111 -23.04 23.70 0.88
CA THR A 111 -22.95 23.39 -0.56
C THR A 111 -23.26 21.91 -0.81
N PRO A 112 -23.83 21.54 -1.98
CA PRO A 112 -23.99 20.12 -2.35
C PRO A 112 -22.65 19.37 -2.42
N LEU A 113 -21.56 20.12 -2.59
CA LEU A 113 -20.18 19.62 -2.59
C LEU A 113 -19.76 19.09 -1.21
N GLU A 114 -20.27 19.63 -0.10
CA GLU A 114 -19.97 19.15 1.25
C GLU A 114 -20.45 17.71 1.44
N ARG A 115 -21.68 17.40 1.02
CA ARG A 115 -22.24 16.04 1.18
C ARG A 115 -21.47 15.02 0.34
N PHE A 116 -21.08 15.40 -0.86
CA PHE A 116 -20.22 14.57 -1.71
C PHE A 116 -18.84 14.35 -1.07
N TYR A 117 -18.23 15.41 -0.55
CA TYR A 117 -16.95 15.37 0.14
C TYR A 117 -17.00 14.47 1.38
N GLN A 118 -18.04 14.56 2.20
CA GLN A 118 -18.24 13.69 3.37
C GLN A 118 -18.35 12.21 2.98
N LEU A 119 -19.15 11.88 1.97
CA LEU A 119 -19.27 10.50 1.48
C LEU A 119 -17.94 9.98 0.92
N LEU A 120 -17.24 10.81 0.13
CA LEU A 120 -15.96 10.46 -0.45
C LEU A 120 -14.89 10.24 0.64
N SER A 121 -14.81 11.12 1.63
CA SER A 121 -13.83 11.03 2.71
C SER A 121 -14.01 9.75 3.54
N VAL A 122 -15.24 9.44 3.95
CA VAL A 122 -15.55 8.20 4.68
C VAL A 122 -15.22 6.98 3.84
N ALA A 123 -15.56 6.98 2.54
CA ALA A 123 -15.23 5.89 1.64
C ALA A 123 -13.71 5.69 1.47
N LEU A 124 -12.94 6.78 1.31
CA LEU A 124 -11.49 6.73 1.15
C LEU A 124 -10.79 6.21 2.41
N ILE A 125 -11.18 6.71 3.59
CA ILE A 125 -10.60 6.30 4.88
C ILE A 125 -10.91 4.83 5.17
N SER A 126 -12.17 4.42 4.99
CA SER A 126 -12.61 3.04 5.25
C SER A 126 -11.98 2.04 4.28
N SER A 127 -11.85 2.40 3.00
CA SER A 127 -11.29 1.51 1.98
C SER A 127 -9.77 1.39 2.04
N GLN A 128 -9.05 2.34 2.65
CA GLN A 128 -7.58 2.31 2.68
C GLN A 128 -7.04 1.00 3.28
N GLY A 129 -7.51 0.62 4.47
CA GLY A 129 -7.04 -0.59 5.14
C GLY A 129 -7.33 -1.87 4.34
N PHE A 130 -8.50 -1.92 3.71
CA PHE A 130 -8.89 -3.01 2.82
C PHE A 130 -7.97 -3.10 1.60
N VAL A 131 -7.76 -1.99 0.88
CA VAL A 131 -6.92 -1.94 -0.33
C VAL A 131 -5.46 -2.30 0.00
N VAL A 132 -4.90 -1.77 1.08
CA VAL A 132 -3.54 -2.07 1.51
C VAL A 132 -3.40 -3.57 1.83
N SER A 133 -4.32 -4.14 2.60
CA SER A 133 -4.31 -5.57 2.93
C SER A 133 -4.43 -6.43 1.68
N PHE A 134 -5.30 -6.05 0.76
CA PHE A 134 -5.49 -6.79 -0.48
C PHE A 134 -4.26 -6.78 -1.37
N LEU A 135 -3.63 -5.62 -1.55
CA LEU A 135 -2.46 -5.49 -2.41
C LEU A 135 -1.21 -6.16 -1.82
N PHE A 136 -0.97 -6.04 -0.53
CA PHE A 136 0.23 -6.60 0.11
C PHE A 136 0.10 -8.07 0.47
N CYS A 137 -1.10 -8.53 0.85
CA CYS A 137 -1.32 -9.91 1.29
C CYS A 137 -1.83 -10.78 0.14
N PHE A 138 -2.91 -10.38 -0.54
CA PHE A 138 -3.54 -11.23 -1.57
C PHE A 138 -2.90 -11.08 -2.96
N ALA A 139 -2.54 -9.87 -3.38
CA ALA A 139 -1.98 -9.62 -4.71
C ALA A 139 -0.46 -9.86 -4.80
N ASN A 140 0.18 -10.22 -3.69
CA ASN A 140 1.59 -10.55 -3.63
C ASN A 140 1.82 -11.99 -4.14
N HIS A 141 2.67 -12.12 -5.16
CA HIS A 141 2.95 -13.40 -5.81
C HIS A 141 3.62 -14.39 -4.85
N ASP A 142 4.48 -13.90 -3.95
CA ASP A 142 5.19 -14.76 -2.99
C ASP A 142 4.21 -15.37 -1.98
N VAL A 143 3.26 -14.57 -1.51
CA VAL A 143 2.19 -15.05 -0.60
C VAL A 143 1.28 -16.02 -1.34
N THR A 144 0.88 -15.69 -2.57
CA THR A 144 0.05 -16.58 -3.39
C THR A 144 0.75 -17.91 -3.67
N PHE A 145 2.05 -17.88 -3.96
CA PHE A 145 2.86 -19.07 -4.18
C PHE A 145 2.98 -19.90 -2.90
N ALA A 146 3.30 -19.29 -1.77
CA ALA A 146 3.37 -19.98 -0.48
C ALA A 146 2.03 -20.63 -0.09
N VAL A 147 0.91 -19.92 -0.29
CA VAL A 147 -0.44 -20.44 -0.04
C VAL A 147 -0.75 -21.62 -0.97
N ARG A 148 -0.40 -21.53 -2.26
CA ARG A 148 -0.55 -22.65 -3.21
C ARG A 148 0.31 -23.85 -2.83
N THR A 149 1.55 -23.64 -2.44
CA THR A 149 2.43 -24.72 -1.95
C THR A 149 1.85 -25.39 -0.72
N LEU A 150 1.33 -24.60 0.23
CA LEU A 150 0.68 -25.12 1.43
C LEU A 150 -0.61 -25.88 1.10
N LEU A 151 -1.44 -25.37 0.20
CA LEU A 151 -2.66 -26.04 -0.28
C LEU A 151 -2.34 -27.37 -0.96
N ASN A 152 -1.31 -27.42 -1.81
CA ASN A 152 -0.86 -28.66 -2.45
C ASN A 152 -0.39 -29.71 -1.43
N ARG A 153 0.14 -29.27 -0.28
CA ARG A 153 0.55 -30.17 0.81
C ARG A 153 -0.62 -30.64 1.67
N LEU A 154 -1.60 -29.76 1.92
CA LEU A 154 -2.74 -30.07 2.79
C LEU A 154 -3.86 -30.83 2.07
N VAL A 155 -4.06 -30.58 0.78
CA VAL A 155 -5.13 -31.21 -0.02
C VAL A 155 -4.57 -31.64 -1.38
N PRO A 156 -3.92 -32.83 -1.45
CA PRO A 156 -3.39 -33.37 -2.69
C PRO A 156 -4.44 -33.57 -3.79
N GLY A 157 -5.74 -33.60 -3.44
CA GLY A 157 -6.84 -33.89 -4.35
C GLY A 157 -7.53 -32.69 -5.02
N LEU A 158 -7.19 -31.44 -4.69
CA LEU A 158 -7.92 -30.24 -5.19
C LEU A 158 -7.15 -29.46 -6.26
N VAL A 159 -5.87 -29.76 -6.48
CA VAL A 159 -5.09 -29.19 -7.59
C VAL A 159 -4.93 -30.28 -8.63
N SER A 160 -5.69 -30.16 -9.72
CA SER A 160 -5.51 -31.01 -10.89
C SER A 160 -4.05 -30.89 -11.38
N PRO A 161 -3.40 -32.00 -11.71
CA PRO A 161 -2.09 -31.95 -12.34
C PRO A 161 -2.17 -31.11 -13.63
N PRO A 162 -1.12 -30.37 -13.99
CA PRO A 162 -1.07 -29.67 -15.27
C PRO A 162 -1.35 -30.69 -16.40
N PRO A 163 -2.08 -30.28 -17.46
CA PRO A 163 -2.41 -31.19 -18.55
C PRO A 163 -1.11 -31.78 -19.14
N PRO A 164 -1.08 -33.08 -19.46
CA PRO A 164 0.07 -33.70 -20.09
C PRO A 164 0.36 -32.97 -21.41
N SER A 165 1.56 -32.40 -21.51
CA SER A 165 2.11 -31.96 -22.78
C SER A 165 2.02 -33.13 -23.76
N SER A 166 1.33 -32.91 -24.87
CA SER A 166 1.19 -33.84 -25.98
C SER A 166 2.53 -34.48 -26.32
N ASN A 167 2.59 -35.81 -26.23
CA ASN A 167 3.66 -36.62 -26.77
C ASN A 167 3.98 -36.17 -28.21
N THR A 168 5.14 -35.57 -28.38
CA THR A 168 5.91 -35.74 -29.62
C THR A 168 7.06 -36.65 -29.22
N GLY A 169 7.17 -37.78 -29.92
CA GLY A 169 7.68 -39.04 -29.37
C GLY A 169 9.19 -39.13 -29.07
N GLN A 170 9.48 -40.12 -28.22
CA GLN A 170 10.71 -40.94 -28.11
C GLN A 170 12.00 -40.22 -27.65
N LEU A 171 12.83 -40.81 -26.79
CA LEU A 171 13.34 -42.18 -26.87
C LEU A 171 13.93 -42.64 -25.51
N ALA A 172 13.69 -43.92 -25.26
CA ALA A 172 14.25 -44.86 -24.28
C ALA A 172 15.63 -44.55 -23.65
N THR A 173 15.66 -44.78 -22.32
CA THR A 173 16.61 -45.68 -21.63
C THR A 173 18.11 -45.42 -21.77
N THR A 174 18.73 -44.99 -20.68
CA THR A 174 19.93 -45.65 -20.12
C THR A 174 20.12 -45.26 -18.67
N THR A 175 19.80 -46.20 -17.77
CA THR A 175 20.44 -46.32 -16.46
C THR A 175 21.88 -46.80 -16.70
N PRO A 176 22.87 -46.27 -15.98
CA PRO A 176 23.91 -47.14 -15.46
C PRO A 176 23.90 -47.08 -13.93
N SER A 177 23.85 -48.29 -13.36
CA SER A 177 24.06 -48.65 -11.98
C SER A 177 25.16 -47.85 -11.30
N ARG A 178 24.92 -47.43 -10.06
CA ARG A 178 25.99 -47.22 -9.09
C ARG A 178 25.56 -47.76 -7.73
N GLU A 179 25.62 -49.09 -7.63
CA GLU A 179 25.69 -49.83 -6.37
C GLU A 179 27.18 -50.12 -6.07
N LEU A 180 27.58 -49.83 -4.83
CA LEU A 180 28.65 -50.37 -3.97
C LEU A 180 30.08 -50.65 -4.49
N GLY A 181 31.06 -50.15 -3.71
CA GLY A 181 32.35 -50.82 -3.48
C GLY A 181 33.59 -49.93 -3.57
N VAL A 182 33.95 -49.25 -2.47
CA VAL A 182 35.25 -49.24 -1.73
C VAL A 182 35.09 -48.29 -0.55
#